data_AF-A0A965PDE1-F1
#
_entry.id   AF-A0A965PDE1-F1
#
_cell.length_a   1.000
_cell.length_b   1.000
_cell.length_c   1.000
_cell.angle_alpha   90.00
_cell.angle_beta   90.00
_cell.angle_gamma   90.00
#
_symmetry.space_group_name_H-M   'P 1'
#
loop_
_entity.id
_entity.type
_entity.pdbx_description
1 polymer ?
#
loop_
_entity_poly.entity_id
_entity_poly.type
_entity_poly.pdbx_seq_one_letter_code
_entity_poly.pdbx_strand_id
1 'polypeptide(L)'
;MAHFAKIENGVVREVIVVGNDDAPTEAAGQAFIASIGLEGQWVQTSYNNNPIEGQDRGKYAGIGDLWDGEKFTTPSSGDAE
;
A
#
# COMPACT_ATOMS: atom_id res chain seq x y z
N MET A 1 -3.69 10.95 7.34
CA MET A 1 -2.48 10.09 7.31
C MET A 1 -2.70 9.07 6.22
N ALA A 2 -1.94 9.17 5.13
CA ALA A 2 -2.00 8.24 4.01
C ALA A 2 -0.97 7.14 4.24
N HIS A 3 -1.38 5.87 4.10
CA HIS A 3 -0.44 4.77 4.21
C HIS A 3 -0.08 4.30 2.81
N PHE A 4 1.17 3.96 2.59
CA PHE A 4 1.65 3.45 1.31
C PHE A 4 2.38 2.14 1.55
N ALA A 5 2.00 1.12 0.80
CA ALA A 5 2.60 -0.19 0.84
C ALA A 5 3.50 -0.39 -0.38
N LYS A 6 4.77 -0.71 -0.15
CA LYS A 6 5.73 -1.08 -1.18
C LYS A 6 5.49 -2.52 -1.60
N ILE A 7 5.13 -2.71 -2.86
CA ILE A 7 4.95 -4.02 -3.47
C ILE A 7 6.19 -4.37 -4.27
N GLU A 8 6.72 -5.55 -4.01
CA GLU A 8 7.87 -6.12 -4.69
C GLU A 8 7.55 -7.57 -5.04
N ASN A 9 7.58 -7.89 -6.34
CA ASN A 9 7.16 -9.21 -6.84
C ASN A 9 5.73 -9.62 -6.41
N GLY A 10 4.81 -8.65 -6.30
CA GLY A 10 3.44 -8.89 -5.84
C GLY A 10 3.29 -9.07 -4.33
N VAL A 11 4.37 -8.93 -3.55
CA VAL A 11 4.35 -9.03 -2.09
C VAL A 11 4.66 -7.67 -1.46
N VAL A 12 3.93 -7.31 -0.42
CA VAL A 12 4.17 -6.12 0.37
C VAL A 12 5.44 -6.31 1.19
N ARG A 13 6.47 -5.51 0.90
CA ARG A 13 7.76 -5.53 1.60
C ARG A 13 7.82 -4.54 2.75
N GLU A 14 7.23 -3.38 2.54
CA GLU A 14 7.36 -2.26 3.46
C GLU A 14 6.07 -1.44 3.46
N VAL A 15 5.75 -0.84 4.60
CA VAL A 15 4.60 0.05 4.70
C VAL A 15 5.03 1.30 5.45
N ILE A 16 4.79 2.44 4.83
CA ILE A 16 5.14 3.75 5.37
C ILE A 16 3.89 4.61 5.53
N VAL A 17 3.98 5.58 6.43
CA VAL A 17 2.93 6.56 6.67
C VAL A 17 3.41 7.91 6.17
N VAL A 18 2.63 8.51 5.30
CA VAL A 18 2.85 9.86 4.78
C VAL A 18 1.77 10.78 5.35
N GLY A 19 2.17 12.01 5.69
CA GLY A 19 1.24 13.05 6.12
C GLY A 19 0.20 13.31 5.04
N ASN A 20 -1.03 13.65 5.42
CA ASN A 20 -2.04 14.04 4.42
C ASN A 20 -1.66 15.34 3.70
N ASP A 21 -0.85 16.19 4.35
CA ASP A 21 -0.29 17.41 3.79
C ASP A 21 0.70 17.12 2.66
N ASP A 22 1.56 16.11 2.82
CA ASP A 22 2.55 15.70 1.80
C ASP A 22 1.95 14.77 0.73
N ALA A 23 0.91 14.01 1.09
CA ALA A 23 0.20 13.11 0.19
C ALA A 23 -1.30 13.48 0.11
N PRO A 24 -1.65 14.63 -0.48
CA PRO A 24 -3.05 15.01 -0.71
C PRO A 24 -3.75 14.08 -1.73
N THR A 25 -2.96 13.42 -2.59
CA THR A 25 -3.41 12.42 -3.58
C THR A 25 -2.44 11.25 -3.64
N GLU A 26 -2.87 10.10 -4.18
CA GLU A 26 -1.99 8.93 -4.37
C GLU A 26 -0.75 9.32 -5.18
N ALA A 27 -0.92 10.04 -6.29
CA ALA A 27 0.17 10.50 -7.14
C ALA A 27 1.15 11.43 -6.42
N ALA A 28 0.65 12.36 -5.58
CA ALA A 28 1.51 13.24 -4.80
C ALA A 28 2.31 12.47 -3.74
N GLY A 29 1.67 11.52 -3.05
CA GLY A 29 2.36 10.65 -2.11
C GLY A 29 3.42 9.79 -2.78
N GLN A 30 3.12 9.18 -3.94
CA GLN A 30 4.11 8.43 -4.72
C GLN A 30 5.29 9.30 -5.16
N ALA A 31 5.04 10.53 -5.62
CA ALA A 31 6.09 11.47 -5.99
C ALA A 31 6.96 11.87 -4.79
N PHE A 32 6.35 12.10 -3.62
CA PHE A 32 7.08 12.37 -2.38
C PHE A 32 7.97 11.18 -1.98
N ILE A 33 7.44 9.97 -2.03
CA ILE A 33 8.15 8.73 -1.71
C ILE A 33 9.33 8.52 -2.68
N ALA A 34 9.14 8.75 -3.98
CA ALA A 34 10.23 8.72 -4.94
C ALA A 34 11.28 9.81 -4.66
N SER A 35 10.84 11.00 -4.25
CA SER A 35 11.72 12.14 -3.92
C SER A 35 12.65 11.86 -2.73
N ILE A 36 12.19 11.07 -1.75
CA ILE A 36 13.01 10.66 -0.59
C ILE A 36 13.92 9.46 -0.89
N GLY A 37 13.95 8.96 -2.13
CA GLY A 37 14.79 7.83 -2.56
C GLY A 37 14.17 6.45 -2.35
N LEU A 38 12.86 6.38 -2.06
CA LEU A 38 12.14 5.13 -1.94
C LEU A 38 11.55 4.73 -3.30
N GLU A 39 12.41 4.22 -4.17
CA GLU A 39 12.00 3.73 -5.48
C GLU A 39 11.27 2.38 -5.38
N GLY A 40 10.28 2.17 -6.26
CA GLY A 40 9.49 0.95 -6.34
C GLY A 40 8.00 1.21 -6.54
N GLN A 41 7.21 0.14 -6.50
CA GLN A 41 5.76 0.22 -6.65
C GLN A 41 5.13 0.50 -5.28
N TRP A 42 4.73 1.74 -5.04
CA TRP A 42 4.03 2.14 -3.82
C TRP A 42 2.55 2.30 -4.11
N VAL A 43 1.73 1.58 -3.36
CA VAL A 43 0.27 1.57 -3.53
C VAL A 43 -0.36 2.10 -2.25
N GLN A 44 -1.23 3.09 -2.37
CA GLN A 44 -1.90 3.66 -1.21
C GLN A 44 -2.80 2.62 -0.56
N THR A 45 -2.70 2.48 0.76
CA THR A 45 -3.56 1.61 1.55
C THR A 45 -4.23 2.44 2.63
N SER A 46 -5.43 2.02 3.05
CA SER A 46 -6.20 2.73 4.06
C SER A 46 -6.85 1.73 5.00
N TYR A 47 -6.82 2.07 6.29
CA TYR A 47 -7.68 1.42 7.27
C TYR A 47 -9.13 1.84 6.98
N ASN A 48 -10.07 0.90 7.07
CA ASN A 48 -11.52 1.14 7.08
C ASN A 48 -12.23 1.33 5.73
N ASN A 49 -11.83 0.65 4.65
CA ASN A 49 -12.65 0.59 3.42
C ASN A 49 -12.91 1.98 2.82
N ASN A 50 -12.02 2.95 3.07
CA ASN A 50 -12.17 4.28 2.53
C ASN A 50 -11.84 4.23 1.03
N PRO A 51 -12.77 4.58 0.13
CA PRO A 51 -12.53 4.48 -1.30
C PRO A 51 -11.43 5.47 -1.70
N ILE A 52 -10.27 4.94 -2.09
CA ILE A 52 -9.21 5.75 -2.70
C ILE A 52 -9.54 5.82 -4.18
N GLU A 53 -9.87 7.01 -4.68
CA GLU A 53 -10.23 7.23 -6.09
C GLU A 53 -11.34 6.30 -6.61
N GLY A 54 -12.29 5.94 -5.73
CA GLY A 54 -13.40 5.05 -6.08
C GLY A 54 -13.04 3.56 -6.12
N GLN A 55 -11.82 3.18 -5.73
CA GLN A 55 -11.38 1.80 -5.60
C GLN A 55 -11.39 1.38 -4.12
N ASP A 56 -12.18 0.35 -3.81
CA ASP A 56 -12.09 -0.31 -2.50
C ASP A 56 -10.94 -1.30 -2.51
N ARG A 57 -9.84 -0.95 -1.84
CA ARG A 57 -8.70 -1.86 -1.64
C ARG A 57 -8.95 -2.86 -0.50
N GLY A 58 -10.13 -2.81 0.11
CA GLY A 58 -10.64 -3.76 1.10
C GLY A 58 -10.04 -3.52 2.48
N LYS A 59 -8.79 -3.96 2.65
CA LYS A 59 -8.09 -3.93 3.94
C LYS A 59 -6.78 -3.14 3.87
N TYR A 60 -6.28 -2.84 5.05
CA TYR A 60 -4.94 -2.33 5.21
C TYR A 60 -3.90 -3.40 4.83
N ALA A 61 -2.95 -3.02 3.99
CA ALA A 61 -1.83 -3.86 3.57
C ALA A 61 -0.79 -3.96 4.70
N GLY A 62 -0.50 -5.16 5.17
CA GLY A 62 0.60 -5.46 6.08
C GLY A 62 1.82 -5.96 5.33
N ILE A 63 2.98 -5.94 6.00
CA ILE A 63 4.20 -6.56 5.48
C ILE A 63 3.93 -8.07 5.31
N GLY A 64 4.21 -8.59 4.12
CA GLY A 64 3.92 -9.97 3.72
C GLY A 64 2.58 -10.18 3.04
N ASP A 65 1.72 -9.17 2.94
CA ASP A 65 0.49 -9.25 2.13
C ASP A 65 0.79 -9.40 0.63
N LEU A 66 -0.16 -9.96 -0.11
CA LEU A 66 -0.13 -10.04 -1.56
C LEU A 66 -0.98 -8.92 -2.17
N TRP A 67 -0.52 -8.40 -3.29
CA TRP A 67 -1.21 -7.40 -4.10
C TRP A 67 -1.59 -7.97 -5.47
N ASP A 68 -2.89 -8.11 -5.70
CA ASP A 68 -3.45 -8.67 -6.94
C ASP A 68 -3.74 -7.61 -8.02
N GLY A 69 -3.34 -6.36 -7.80
CA GLY A 69 -3.63 -5.24 -8.70
C GLY A 69 -4.87 -4.43 -8.32
N GLU A 70 -5.79 -5.03 -7.55
CA GLU A 70 -7.00 -4.36 -7.07
C GLU A 70 -7.10 -4.32 -5.54
N LYS A 71 -6.76 -5.43 -4.86
CA LYS A 71 -6.94 -5.59 -3.42
C LYS A 71 -5.73 -6.24 -2.76
N PHE A 72 -5.56 -5.94 -1.48
CA PHE A 72 -4.57 -6.61 -0.63
C PHE A 72 -5.18 -7.86 -0.01
N THR A 73 -4.53 -8.99 -0.20
CA THR A 73 -4.93 -10.28 0.36
C THR A 73 -3.80 -10.81 1.22
N THR A 74 -4.14 -11.26 2.42
CA THR A 74 -3.16 -11.96 3.24
C THR A 74 -2.91 -13.30 2.58
N PRO A 75 -1.67 -13.63 2.18
CA PRO A 75 -1.38 -15.01 1.85
C PRO A 75 -1.70 -15.82 3.10
N SER A 76 -2.77 -16.62 3.02
CA SER A 76 -2.98 -17.68 3.98
C SER A 76 -1.77 -18.58 3.82
N SER A 77 -0.79 -18.45 4.71
CA SER A 77 0.22 -19.46 4.93
C SER A 77 -0.53 -20.67 5.46
N GLY A 78 -1.19 -21.40 4.57
CA GLY A 78 -1.65 -22.75 4.82
C GLY A 78 -0.40 -23.58 5.07
N ASP A 79 -0.42 -24.30 6.19
CA ASP A 79 0.37 -25.50 6.41
C ASP A 79 1.87 -25.26 6.64
N ALA A 80 2.18 -24.69 7.80
CA ALA A 80 3.29 -25.26 8.56
C ALA A 80 2.79 -26.61 9.11
N GLU A 81 3.04 -27.66 8.32
CA GLU A 81 2.91 -29.08 8.69
C GLU A 81 3.81 -29.44 9.87
#